data_AF-A0A2S2NHL4-F1
#
_entry.id   AF-A0A2S2NHL4-F1
#
_cell.length_a   1.000
_cell.length_b   1.000
_cell.length_c   1.000
_cell.angle_alpha   90.00
_cell.angle_beta   90.00
_cell.angle_gamma   90.00
#
_symmetry.space_group_name_H-M   'P 1'
#
loop_
_entity.id
_entity.type
_entity.pdbx_description
1 polymer ?
#
loop_
_entity_poly.entity_id
_entity_poly.type
_entity_poly.pdbx_seq_one_letter_code
_entity_poly.pdbx_strand_id
1 'polypeptide(L)'
;MKHGEMSEYLKLFFGLPFLQPDEVDDCFVTDIMALLPPNNSKLTAFTDYILEVYVREDSRYPPSLWAECSSSITRTTNACESFHSKLNSMFYHSHPNIFIFIDALNEIQTNVYLKMNCTKTSRVNKISIEKEHFLAQQIQYYKEGEINRLEYL
;
A
#
# COMPACT_ATOMS: atom_id res chain seq x y z
N MET A 1 -24.82 -16.97 -1.22
CA MET A 1 -23.83 -16.14 -0.51
C MET A 1 -24.33 -14.72 -0.48
N LYS A 2 -24.47 -14.13 0.71
CA LYS A 2 -24.87 -12.72 0.81
C LYS A 2 -23.68 -11.88 0.40
N HIS A 3 -23.91 -10.76 -0.28
CA HIS A 3 -22.85 -9.85 -0.71
C HIS A 3 -21.92 -9.42 0.44
N GLY A 4 -22.42 -9.42 1.69
CA GLY A 4 -21.67 -9.11 2.90
C GLY A 4 -20.51 -10.08 3.20
N GLU A 5 -20.71 -11.40 3.08
CA GLU A 5 -19.69 -12.41 3.46
C GLU A 5 -18.44 -12.33 2.58
N MET A 6 -18.60 -12.06 1.29
CA MET A 6 -17.45 -11.81 0.40
C MET A 6 -16.73 -10.49 0.73
N SER A 7 -17.51 -9.46 1.07
CA SER A 7 -16.94 -8.15 1.40
C SER A 7 -16.10 -8.22 2.67
N GLU A 8 -16.58 -8.94 3.69
CA GLU A 8 -15.86 -9.16 4.94
C GLU A 8 -14.57 -9.94 4.72
N TYR A 9 -14.61 -11.03 3.95
CA TYR A 9 -13.41 -11.80 3.61
C TYR A 9 -12.34 -10.97 2.89
N LEU A 10 -12.74 -10.21 1.87
CA LEU A 10 -11.81 -9.39 1.09
C LEU A 10 -11.23 -8.23 1.91
N LYS A 11 -11.90 -7.78 2.98
CA LYS A 11 -11.40 -6.68 3.81
C LYS A 11 -10.13 -7.05 4.56
N LEU A 12 -9.98 -8.31 4.97
CA LEU A 12 -8.80 -8.81 5.70
C LEU A 12 -7.48 -8.54 4.95
N PHE A 13 -7.53 -8.55 3.61
CA PHE A 13 -6.36 -8.30 2.77
C PHE A 13 -5.85 -6.86 2.87
N PHE A 14 -6.70 -5.90 3.24
CA PHE A 14 -6.27 -4.50 3.44
C PHE A 14 -5.49 -4.32 4.75
N GLY A 15 -5.59 -5.25 5.70
CA GLY A 15 -4.81 -5.25 6.94
C GLY A 15 -3.40 -5.80 6.77
N LEU A 16 -3.18 -6.69 5.80
CA LEU A 16 -1.88 -7.35 5.57
C LEU A 16 -0.68 -6.39 5.47
N PRO A 17 -0.76 -5.23 4.79
CA PRO A 17 0.39 -4.32 4.71
C PRO A 17 0.85 -3.77 6.07
N PHE A 18 0.01 -3.83 7.10
CA PHE A 18 0.31 -3.31 8.43
C PHE A 18 0.95 -4.34 9.37
N LEU A 19 1.08 -5.60 8.95
CA LEU A 19 1.81 -6.62 9.68
C LEU A 19 3.32 -6.47 9.51
N GLN A 20 4.10 -7.12 10.38
CA GLN A 20 5.50 -7.32 10.10
C GLN A 20 5.67 -8.28 8.91
N PRO A 21 6.67 -8.07 8.04
CA PRO A 21 6.90 -8.94 6.88
C PRO A 21 6.96 -10.43 7.21
N ASP A 22 7.56 -10.81 8.33
CA ASP A 22 7.71 -12.19 8.79
C ASP A 22 6.42 -12.81 9.34
N GLU A 23 5.43 -12.00 9.68
CA GLU A 23 4.12 -12.46 10.19
C GLU A 23 3.09 -12.69 9.06
N VAL A 24 3.34 -12.16 7.86
CA VAL A 24 2.37 -12.14 6.77
C VAL A 24 2.02 -13.55 6.28
N ASP A 25 3.01 -14.42 6.07
CA ASP A 25 2.77 -15.78 5.57
C ASP A 25 1.96 -16.62 6.55
N ASP A 26 2.40 -16.66 7.82
CA ASP A 26 1.70 -17.37 8.90
C ASP A 26 0.27 -16.86 9.04
N CYS A 27 0.08 -15.53 9.15
CA CYS A 27 -1.24 -14.91 9.23
C CYS A 27 -2.14 -15.29 8.04
N PHE A 28 -1.60 -15.25 6.82
CA PHE A 28 -2.37 -15.55 5.62
C PHE A 28 -2.86 -17.01 5.63
N VAL A 29 -1.98 -17.95 5.97
CA VAL A 29 -2.27 -19.38 5.94
C VAL A 29 -3.14 -19.81 7.13
N THR A 30 -2.87 -19.32 8.34
CA THR A 30 -3.57 -19.75 9.56
C THR A 30 -4.91 -19.05 9.73
N ASP A 31 -4.98 -17.75 9.41
CA ASP A 31 -6.11 -16.91 9.78
C ASP A 31 -6.98 -16.62 8.55
N ILE A 32 -6.40 -16.09 7.47
CA ILE A 32 -7.17 -15.67 6.27
C ILE A 32 -7.69 -16.88 5.50
N MET A 33 -6.85 -17.88 5.18
CA MET A 33 -7.31 -19.05 4.41
C MET A 33 -8.35 -19.88 5.17
N ALA A 34 -8.29 -19.92 6.51
CA ALA A 34 -9.29 -20.59 7.35
C ALA A 34 -10.69 -19.96 7.24
N LEU A 35 -10.76 -18.67 6.90
CA LEU A 35 -12.01 -17.92 6.73
C LEU A 35 -12.54 -17.92 5.28
N LEU A 36 -11.86 -18.62 4.35
CA LEU A 36 -12.26 -18.69 2.95
C LEU A 36 -13.66 -19.32 2.82
N PRO A 37 -14.65 -18.62 2.23
CA PRO A 37 -15.99 -19.16 2.08
C PRO A 37 -16.03 -20.41 1.19
N PRO A 38 -16.72 -21.50 1.59
CA PRO A 38 -16.77 -22.73 0.81
C PRO A 38 -17.50 -22.53 -0.51
N ASN A 39 -17.14 -23.34 -1.52
CA ASN A 39 -17.76 -23.37 -2.85
C ASN A 39 -17.67 -22.04 -3.63
N ASN A 40 -16.67 -21.21 -3.37
CA ASN A 40 -16.43 -19.97 -4.11
C ASN A 40 -15.12 -20.02 -4.91
N SER A 41 -15.19 -20.61 -6.11
CA SER A 41 -14.02 -20.77 -6.99
C SER A 41 -13.32 -19.47 -7.36
N LYS A 42 -14.05 -18.34 -7.40
CA LYS A 42 -13.48 -17.02 -7.69
C LYS A 42 -12.62 -16.52 -6.53
N LEU A 43 -13.10 -16.65 -5.30
CA LEU A 43 -12.31 -16.29 -4.12
C LEU A 43 -11.14 -17.25 -3.94
N THR A 44 -11.34 -18.55 -4.16
CA THR A 44 -10.23 -19.52 -4.12
C THR A 44 -9.12 -19.13 -5.09
N ALA A 45 -9.44 -18.88 -6.37
CA ALA A 45 -8.44 -18.48 -7.36
C ALA A 45 -7.76 -17.13 -7.03
N PHE A 46 -8.50 -16.19 -6.44
CA PHE A 46 -7.93 -14.93 -5.97
C PHE A 46 -6.96 -15.15 -4.80
N THR A 47 -7.36 -15.91 -3.78
CA THR A 47 -6.56 -16.20 -2.60
C THR A 47 -5.29 -16.98 -2.96
N ASP A 48 -5.39 -17.99 -3.83
CA ASP A 48 -4.25 -18.75 -4.33
C ASP A 48 -3.27 -17.84 -5.07
N TYR A 49 -3.77 -16.94 -5.94
CA TYR A 49 -2.93 -15.97 -6.63
C TYR A 49 -2.19 -15.04 -5.66
N ILE A 50 -2.88 -14.53 -4.63
CA ILE A 50 -2.25 -13.67 -3.63
C ILE A 50 -1.16 -14.43 -2.87
N LEU A 51 -1.44 -15.67 -2.46
CA LEU A 51 -0.47 -16.53 -1.77
C LEU A 51 0.82 -16.69 -2.58
N GLU A 52 0.68 -17.08 -3.85
CA GLU A 52 1.82 -17.38 -4.73
C GLU A 52 2.60 -16.14 -5.17
N VAL A 53 1.93 -14.99 -5.32
CA VAL A 53 2.55 -13.80 -5.95
C VAL A 53 3.04 -12.78 -4.92
N TYR A 54 2.42 -12.71 -3.74
CA TYR A 54 2.68 -11.64 -2.77
C TYR A 54 3.04 -12.11 -1.35
N VAL A 55 2.62 -13.30 -0.93
CA VAL A 55 2.69 -13.72 0.49
C VAL A 55 3.93 -14.53 0.79
N ARG A 56 4.24 -15.54 -0.03
CA ARG A 56 5.40 -16.39 0.23
C ARG A 56 6.71 -15.62 0.18
N GLU A 57 7.69 -16.07 0.95
CA GLU A 57 9.02 -15.47 1.00
C GLU A 57 9.73 -15.48 -0.37
N ASP A 58 9.50 -16.52 -1.18
CA ASP A 58 10.05 -16.69 -2.53
C ASP A 58 9.14 -16.15 -3.64
N SER A 59 8.06 -15.45 -3.28
CA SER A 59 7.11 -14.90 -4.24
C SER A 59 7.73 -13.77 -5.06
N ARG A 60 7.05 -13.38 -6.15
CA ARG A 60 7.53 -12.31 -7.05
C ARG A 60 7.61 -10.96 -6.33
N TYR A 61 6.71 -10.72 -5.38
CA TYR A 61 6.61 -9.49 -4.61
C TYR A 61 6.48 -9.84 -3.12
N PRO A 62 7.56 -10.31 -2.47
CA PRO A 62 7.48 -10.83 -1.12
C PRO A 62 7.10 -9.75 -0.10
N PRO A 63 6.58 -10.13 1.09
CA PRO A 63 6.14 -9.20 2.11
C PRO A 63 7.17 -8.14 2.50
N SER A 64 8.46 -8.48 2.46
CA SER A 64 9.56 -7.55 2.73
C SER A 64 9.61 -6.33 1.81
N LEU A 65 8.91 -6.35 0.67
CA LEU A 65 8.78 -5.21 -0.25
C LEU A 65 7.61 -4.27 0.05
N TRP A 66 6.57 -4.74 0.76
CA TRP A 66 5.28 -4.00 0.82
C TRP A 66 4.61 -4.00 2.20
N ALA A 67 4.92 -4.95 3.08
CA ALA A 67 4.44 -5.00 4.44
C ALA A 67 5.41 -4.26 5.38
N GLU A 68 4.88 -3.49 6.32
CA GLU A 68 5.66 -2.83 7.35
C GLU A 68 4.72 -2.43 8.49
N CYS A 69 5.01 -2.87 9.71
CA CYS A 69 4.26 -2.49 10.90
C CYS A 69 4.60 -1.07 11.35
N SER A 70 4.08 -0.10 10.59
CA SER A 70 4.32 1.34 10.75
C SER A 70 3.02 2.12 10.67
N SER A 71 2.90 3.15 11.52
CA SER A 71 1.77 4.08 11.51
C SER A 71 1.80 5.06 10.34
N SER A 72 2.87 5.05 9.54
CA SER A 72 3.01 5.95 8.40
C SER A 72 1.86 5.77 7.41
N ILE A 73 1.26 6.89 7.04
CA ILE A 73 0.20 6.94 6.02
C ILE A 73 0.76 6.98 4.58
N THR A 74 2.08 7.16 4.41
CA THR A 74 2.72 7.24 3.09
C THR A 74 3.07 5.83 2.59
N ARG A 75 2.05 5.02 2.31
CA ARG A 75 2.20 3.63 1.84
C ARG A 75 1.81 3.44 0.38
N THR A 76 1.39 4.50 -0.31
CA THR A 76 0.90 4.44 -1.70
C THR A 76 1.95 4.89 -2.70
N THR A 77 1.92 4.31 -3.89
CA THR A 77 2.73 4.70 -5.05
C THR A 77 2.24 5.98 -5.74
N ASN A 78 1.26 6.69 -5.16
CA ASN A 78 0.64 7.89 -5.72
C ASN A 78 1.68 8.97 -6.10
N ALA A 79 2.75 9.12 -5.32
CA ALA A 79 3.81 10.07 -5.63
C ALA A 79 4.56 9.68 -6.93
N CYS A 80 4.91 8.39 -7.06
CA CYS A 80 5.55 7.85 -8.26
C CYS A 80 4.61 7.92 -9.46
N GLU A 81 3.34 7.51 -9.30
CA GLU A 81 2.32 7.58 -10.35
C GLU A 81 2.09 9.02 -10.82
N SER A 82 2.02 9.98 -9.89
CA SER A 82 1.88 11.40 -10.21
C SER A 82 3.10 11.93 -10.96
N PHE A 83 4.31 11.56 -10.52
CA PHE A 83 5.54 11.90 -11.20
C PHE A 83 5.56 11.34 -12.63
N HIS A 84 5.31 10.04 -12.82
CA HIS A 84 5.31 9.40 -14.13
C HIS A 84 4.22 9.98 -15.03
N SER A 85 3.02 10.24 -14.51
CA SER A 85 1.93 10.88 -15.25
C SER A 85 2.34 12.27 -15.73
N LYS A 86 2.92 13.09 -14.84
CA LYS A 86 3.42 14.42 -15.22
C LYS A 86 4.54 14.33 -16.24
N LEU A 87 5.53 13.47 -16.02
CA LEU A 87 6.65 13.26 -16.94
C LEU A 87 6.15 12.84 -18.32
N ASN A 88 5.26 11.84 -18.40
CA ASN A 88 4.68 11.38 -19.66
C ASN A 88 3.90 12.48 -20.37
N SER A 89 3.18 13.33 -19.63
CA SER A 89 2.43 14.45 -20.22
C SER A 89 3.30 15.50 -20.91
N MET A 90 4.62 15.52 -20.64
CA MET A 90 5.57 16.45 -21.25
C MET A 90 6.09 15.97 -22.61
N PHE A 91 5.83 14.72 -22.99
CA PHE A 91 6.29 14.13 -24.24
C PHE A 91 5.12 13.92 -25.21
N TYR A 92 5.03 14.78 -26.22
CA TYR A 92 3.97 14.74 -27.24
C TYR A 92 4.36 13.95 -28.51
N HIS A 93 5.61 13.50 -28.61
CA HIS A 93 6.13 12.74 -29.76
C HIS A 93 6.52 11.33 -29.31
N SER A 94 6.33 10.33 -30.17
CA SER A 94 6.71 8.94 -29.87
C SER A 94 8.21 8.74 -29.61
N HIS A 95 9.06 9.64 -30.13
CA HIS A 95 10.52 9.61 -29.97
C HIS A 95 11.06 11.03 -29.71
N PRO A 96 10.93 11.56 -28.48
CA PRO A 96 11.52 12.85 -28.12
C PRO A 96 13.05 12.75 -28.19
N ASN A 97 13.71 13.78 -28.71
CA ASN A 97 15.16 13.83 -28.68
C ASN A 97 15.67 14.05 -27.23
N ILE A 98 16.95 13.77 -27.00
CA ILE A 98 17.55 13.88 -25.66
C ILE A 98 17.48 15.30 -25.07
N PHE A 99 17.49 16.34 -25.91
CA PHE A 99 17.41 17.73 -25.46
C PHE A 99 16.02 18.06 -24.88
N ILE A 100 14.95 17.60 -25.54
CA ILE A 100 13.57 17.72 -25.03
C ILE A 100 13.43 17.00 -23.69
N PHE A 101 14.06 15.84 -23.54
CA PHE A 101 14.07 15.11 -22.27
C PHE A 101 14.78 15.88 -21.16
N ILE A 102 15.95 16.46 -21.44
CA ILE A 102 16.69 17.30 -20.49
C ILE A 102 15.87 18.52 -20.09
N ASP A 103 15.22 19.19 -21.05
CA ASP A 103 14.38 20.36 -20.78
C ASP A 103 13.20 20.00 -19.86
N ALA A 104 12.56 18.85 -20.10
CA ALA A 104 11.47 18.37 -19.25
C ALA A 104 11.93 18.10 -17.81
N LEU A 105 13.11 17.49 -17.63
CA LEU A 105 13.69 17.26 -16.30
C LEU A 105 14.02 18.59 -15.59
N ASN A 106 14.61 19.54 -16.30
CA ASN A 106 14.93 20.87 -15.76
C ASN A 106 13.67 21.62 -15.32
N GLU A 107 12.58 21.54 -16.08
CA GLU A 107 11.30 22.14 -15.71
C GLU A 107 10.71 21.47 -14.47
N ILE A 108 10.70 20.14 -14.39
CA ILE A 108 10.23 19.42 -13.20
C ILE A 108 11.03 19.86 -11.97
N GLN A 109 12.36 19.85 -12.08
CA GLN A 109 13.26 20.24 -11.01
C GLN A 109 13.01 21.68 -10.54
N THR A 110 12.85 22.62 -11.48
CA THR A 110 12.54 24.03 -11.19
C THR A 110 11.22 24.16 -10.43
N ASN A 111 10.17 23.48 -10.89
CA ASN A 111 8.86 23.50 -10.22
C ASN A 111 8.92 22.91 -8.81
N VAL A 112 9.68 21.84 -8.60
CA VAL A 112 9.86 21.22 -7.28
C VAL A 112 10.58 22.18 -6.34
N TYR A 113 11.67 22.82 -6.77
CA TYR A 113 12.39 23.81 -5.95
C TYR A 113 11.51 25.00 -5.59
N LEU A 114 10.72 25.53 -6.54
CA LEU A 114 9.78 26.61 -6.28
C LEU A 114 8.78 26.21 -5.20
N LYS A 115 8.18 25.01 -5.32
CA LYS A 115 7.25 24.49 -4.29
C LYS A 115 7.93 24.38 -2.93
N MET A 116 9.09 23.76 -2.84
CA MET A 116 9.85 23.60 -1.58
C MET A 116 10.12 24.95 -0.90
N ASN A 117 10.44 25.98 -1.68
CA ASN A 117 10.69 27.32 -1.18
C ASN A 117 9.40 28.04 -0.70
N CYS A 118 8.26 27.73 -1.31
CA CYS A 118 6.95 28.26 -0.89
C CYS A 118 6.36 27.52 0.34
N THR A 119 6.74 26.27 0.60
CA THR A 119 6.10 25.40 1.61
C THR A 119 6.60 25.58 3.05
N LYS A 120 7.29 26.67 3.38
CA LYS A 120 7.73 26.95 4.78
C LYS A 120 6.56 27.07 5.78
N THR A 121 5.31 27.04 5.31
CA THR A 121 4.06 27.15 6.10
C THR A 121 2.98 26.14 5.69
N SER A 122 3.36 24.96 5.15
CA SER A 122 2.36 23.93 4.83
C SER A 122 1.79 23.31 6.10
N ARG A 123 0.51 23.61 6.39
CA ARG A 123 -0.25 22.92 7.44
C ARG A 123 -0.39 21.45 7.07
N VAL A 124 0.14 20.57 7.92
CA VAL A 124 -0.16 19.14 7.86
C VAL A 124 -1.68 18.96 8.01
N ASN A 125 -2.28 18.15 7.15
CA ASN A 125 -3.72 17.92 7.15
C ASN A 125 -4.12 17.24 8.48
N LYS A 126 -5.05 17.85 9.23
CA LYS A 126 -5.54 17.32 10.51
C LYS A 126 -6.01 15.86 10.40
N ILE A 127 -6.69 15.52 9.30
CA ILE A 127 -7.20 14.16 9.03
C ILE A 127 -6.05 13.16 8.91
N SER A 128 -4.92 13.56 8.32
CA SER A 128 -3.74 12.71 8.18
C SER A 128 -3.12 12.38 9.54
N ILE A 129 -3.02 13.39 10.42
CA ILE A 129 -2.48 13.23 11.78
C ILE A 129 -3.38 12.30 12.61
N GLU A 130 -4.69 12.50 12.55
CA GLU A 130 -5.65 11.66 13.30
C GLU A 130 -5.59 10.20 12.87
N LYS A 131 -5.44 9.93 11.55
CA LYS A 131 -5.28 8.57 11.03
C LYS A 131 -3.97 7.92 11.47
N GLU A 132 -2.87 8.66 11.40
CA GLU A 132 -1.56 8.16 11.84
C GLU A 132 -1.57 7.84 13.34
N HIS A 133 -2.19 8.70 14.16
CA HIS A 133 -2.36 8.42 15.59
C HIS A 133 -3.22 7.18 15.85
N PHE A 134 -4.33 7.02 15.12
CA PHE A 134 -5.17 5.82 15.22
C PHE A 134 -4.38 4.55 14.88
N LEU A 135 -3.63 4.55 13.78
CA LEU A 135 -2.80 3.40 13.38
C LEU A 135 -1.72 3.10 14.42
N ALA A 136 -1.05 4.13 14.96
CA ALA A 136 -0.05 3.96 16.00
C ALA A 136 -0.64 3.30 17.26
N GLN A 137 -1.86 3.69 17.64
CA GLN A 137 -2.55 3.11 18.78
C GLN A 137 -2.94 1.64 18.52
N GLN A 138 -3.47 1.30 17.35
CA GLN A 138 -3.81 -0.09 17.01
C GLN A 138 -2.56 -0.98 16.97
N ILE A 139 -1.44 -0.48 16.42
CA ILE A 139 -0.15 -1.18 16.43
C ILE A 139 0.30 -1.46 17.86
N GLN A 140 0.12 -0.49 18.77
CA GLN A 140 0.50 -0.66 20.17
C GLN A 140 -0.34 -1.75 20.85
N TYR A 141 -1.67 -1.71 20.69
CA TYR A 141 -2.57 -2.73 21.22
C TYR A 141 -2.23 -4.12 20.70
N TYR A 142 -1.88 -4.24 19.42
CA TYR A 142 -1.46 -5.51 18.84
C TYR A 142 -0.14 -6.01 19.45
N LYS A 143 0.87 -5.14 19.57
CA LYS A 143 2.17 -5.48 20.16
C LYS A 143 2.10 -5.85 21.65
N GLU A 144 1.18 -5.24 22.39
CA GLU A 144 0.93 -5.54 23.80
C GLU A 144 0.05 -6.79 23.99
N GLY A 145 -0.52 -7.34 22.91
CA GLY A 145 -1.41 -8.50 22.95
C GLY A 145 -2.81 -8.17 23.47
N GLU A 146 -3.20 -6.89 23.48
CA GLU A 146 -4.55 -6.45 23.89
C GLU A 146 -5.62 -6.78 22.84
N ILE A 147 -5.22 -6.81 21.57
CA ILE A 147 -6.04 -7.28 20.44
C ILE A 147 -5.33 -8.44 19.73
N ASN A 148 -6.13 -9.38 19.23
CA ASN A 148 -5.60 -10.51 18.47
C ASN A 148 -5.34 -10.13 17.00
N ARG A 149 -4.67 -11.02 16.28
CA ARG A 149 -4.25 -10.79 14.88
C ARG A 149 -5.42 -10.55 13.92
N LEU A 150 -6.55 -11.24 14.10
CA LEU A 150 -7.76 -11.03 13.30
C LEU A 150 -8.50 -9.74 13.66
N GLU A 151 -8.42 -9.28 14.91
CA GLU A 151 -8.98 -7.99 15.33
C GLU A 151 -8.16 -6.81 14.82
N TYR A 152 -6.85 -7.03 14.62
CA TYR A 152 -5.94 -6.04 14.07
C TYR A 152 -6.11 -5.85 12.55
N LEU A 153 -6.48 -6.91 11.83
CA LEU A 153 -6.75 -6.90 10.38
C LEU A 153 -8.09 -6.25 10.01
#